data_AF-A0A7X8AZ46-F1
#
_entry.id   AF-A0A7X8AZ46-F1
#
_cell.length_a   1.000
_cell.length_b   1.000
_cell.length_c   1.000
_cell.angle_alpha   90.00
_cell.angle_beta   90.00
_cell.angle_gamma   90.00
#
_symmetry.space_group_name_H-M   'P 1'
#
loop_
_entity.id
_entity.type
_entity.pdbx_description
1 polymer ?
#
loop_
_entity_poly.entity_id
_entity_poly.type
_entity_poly.pdbx_seq_one_letter_code
_entity_poly.pdbx_strand_id
1 'polypeptide(L)'
;MLVLTRQACLRPCAITSGSNEKAKQLNDQFQIGSYHLTLKVTAVDEGIAKDAVSEPYSIGTFSFQKGCWLYFVAKGSTRALNMVGTILHSLQYSGLGGKRTTGYGRFTYEVVEEAPFLTLFKRKGTRDIWLSSAMAKDDEWHLSEGDNRFILQKRSGFVQSFTYSNTLKKKRDFYTFAAGSVFEKQFEGGIFDVSSGCNHPVYRYAKAFWLEV
;
A
#
# COMPACT_ATOMS: atom_id res chain seq x y z
N MET A 1 10.10 -15.78 3.54
CA MET A 1 8.73 -16.23 3.25
C MET A 1 8.14 -15.29 2.21
N LEU A 2 7.84 -15.78 1.01
CA LEU A 2 7.16 -15.01 -0.02
C LEU A 2 5.65 -15.19 0.22
N VAL A 3 4.89 -14.10 0.28
CA VAL A 3 3.43 -14.20 0.34
C VAL A 3 2.91 -13.83 -1.04
N LEU A 4 2.45 -14.83 -1.78
CA LEU A 4 1.83 -14.65 -3.08
C LEU A 4 0.32 -14.55 -2.88
N THR A 5 -0.31 -13.43 -3.21
CA THR A 5 -1.78 -13.46 -3.27
C THR A 5 -2.21 -14.13 -4.57
N ARG A 6 -2.29 -15.47 -4.59
CA ARG A 6 -2.91 -16.21 -5.69
C ARG A 6 -4.43 -16.05 -5.61
N GLN A 7 -4.92 -14.93 -6.13
CA GLN A 7 -5.99 -14.84 -7.12
C GLN A 7 -6.23 -13.36 -7.42
N ALA A 8 -6.54 -13.06 -8.68
CA ALA A 8 -7.10 -11.78 -9.10
C ALA A 8 -8.17 -11.38 -8.09
N CYS A 9 -8.10 -10.15 -7.57
CA CYS A 9 -9.13 -9.51 -6.75
C CYS A 9 -10.49 -10.06 -7.24
N LEU A 10 -11.15 -10.95 -6.46
CA LEU A 10 -12.36 -11.69 -6.92
C LEU A 10 -13.45 -10.73 -7.40
N ARG A 11 -13.32 -9.49 -6.94
CA ARG A 11 -14.00 -8.28 -7.37
C ARG A 11 -12.95 -7.21 -7.60
N PRO A 12 -13.24 -6.16 -8.38
CA PRO A 12 -12.28 -5.09 -8.60
C PRO A 12 -11.69 -4.53 -7.29
N CYS A 13 -10.49 -4.01 -7.37
CA CYS A 13 -9.87 -3.31 -6.26
C CYS A 13 -10.16 -1.81 -6.44
N ALA A 14 -10.74 -1.14 -5.43
CA ALA A 14 -11.00 0.29 -5.51
C ALA A 14 -9.70 1.08 -5.30
N ILE A 15 -9.42 2.00 -6.21
CA ILE A 15 -8.18 2.78 -6.27
C ILE A 15 -8.51 4.25 -6.00
N THR A 16 -7.63 4.92 -5.25
CA THR A 16 -7.76 6.36 -4.97
C THR A 16 -7.29 7.19 -6.16
N SER A 17 -7.79 8.43 -6.30
CA SER A 17 -7.53 9.31 -7.45
C SER A 17 -6.05 9.40 -7.87
N GLY A 18 -5.13 9.65 -6.92
CA GLY A 18 -3.69 9.73 -7.22
C GLY A 18 -3.01 8.39 -7.56
N SER A 19 -3.69 7.26 -7.33
CA SER A 19 -3.20 5.93 -7.72
C SER A 19 -3.78 5.48 -9.07
N ASN A 20 -4.74 6.21 -9.63
CA ASN A 20 -5.39 5.89 -10.91
C ASN A 20 -4.42 6.02 -12.09
N GLU A 21 -3.65 7.10 -12.15
CA GLU A 21 -2.70 7.35 -13.25
C GLU A 21 -1.60 6.29 -13.28
N LYS A 22 -1.05 5.91 -12.11
CA LYS A 22 -0.03 4.86 -12.02
C LYS A 22 -0.57 3.50 -12.42
N ALA A 23 -1.77 3.15 -11.97
CA ALA A 23 -2.41 1.88 -12.35
C ALA A 23 -2.68 1.83 -13.86
N LYS A 24 -3.11 2.96 -14.45
CA LYS A 24 -3.31 3.08 -15.90
C LYS A 24 -2.00 2.92 -16.66
N GLN A 25 -0.95 3.65 -16.28
CA GLN A 25 0.38 3.56 -16.90
C GLN A 25 0.96 2.15 -16.86
N LEU A 26 0.89 1.48 -15.70
CA LEU A 26 1.36 0.09 -15.56
C LEU A 26 0.55 -0.86 -16.44
N ASN A 27 -0.76 -0.63 -16.56
CA ASN A 27 -1.60 -1.44 -17.42
C ASN A 27 -1.30 -1.25 -18.89
N ASP A 28 -1.08 0.00 -19.32
CA ASP A 28 -0.74 0.33 -20.70
C ASP A 28 0.61 -0.31 -21.10
N GLN A 29 1.55 -0.42 -20.15
CA GLN A 29 2.86 -1.02 -20.38
C GLN A 29 2.84 -2.56 -20.34
N PHE A 30 2.18 -3.16 -19.35
CA PHE A 30 2.32 -4.59 -19.05
C PHE A 30 1.05 -5.42 -19.33
N GLN A 31 -0.05 -4.78 -19.71
CA GLN A 31 -1.35 -5.42 -20.00
C GLN A 31 -1.84 -6.36 -18.87
N ILE A 32 -1.69 -5.91 -17.62
CA ILE A 32 -1.95 -6.73 -16.42
C ILE A 32 -3.43 -6.76 -15.97
N GLY A 33 -4.30 -5.98 -16.61
CA GLY A 33 -5.65 -5.73 -16.11
C GLY A 33 -6.50 -4.81 -16.99
N SER A 34 -7.57 -4.31 -16.37
CA SER A 34 -8.43 -3.27 -16.90
C SER A 34 -8.76 -2.25 -15.80
N TYR A 35 -8.70 -0.98 -16.17
CA TYR A 35 -9.12 0.12 -15.32
C TYR A 35 -10.53 0.57 -15.71
N HIS A 36 -11.39 0.77 -14.71
CA HIS A 36 -12.74 1.29 -14.91
C HIS A 36 -13.02 2.43 -13.94
N LEU A 37 -13.53 3.54 -14.47
CA LEU A 37 -14.07 4.65 -13.68
C LEU A 37 -15.59 4.48 -13.59
N THR A 38 -16.12 4.36 -12.38
CA THR A 38 -17.56 4.23 -12.14
C THR A 38 -18.08 5.45 -11.41
N LEU A 39 -19.11 6.10 -11.96
CA LEU A 39 -19.84 7.17 -11.28
C LEU A 39 -20.75 6.57 -10.21
N LYS A 40 -20.73 7.16 -9.02
CA LYS A 40 -21.65 6.89 -7.92
C LYS A 40 -22.25 8.21 -7.46
N VAL A 41 -23.37 8.11 -6.75
CA VAL A 41 -24.06 9.29 -6.21
C VAL A 41 -24.24 9.07 -4.72
N THR A 42 -24.10 10.14 -3.94
CA THR A 42 -24.51 10.13 -2.54
C THR A 42 -26.00 10.41 -2.50
N ALA A 43 -26.81 9.41 -2.14
CA ALA A 43 -28.23 9.62 -1.92
C ALA A 43 -28.40 10.47 -0.65
N VAL A 44 -29.16 11.54 -0.75
CA VAL A 44 -29.53 12.38 0.39
C VAL A 44 -31.01 12.17 0.69
N ASP A 45 -31.34 11.98 1.96
CA ASP A 45 -32.72 11.90 2.42
C ASP A 45 -33.30 13.32 2.53
N GLU A 46 -34.23 13.64 1.66
CA GLU A 46 -34.92 14.94 1.61
C GLU A 46 -35.67 15.26 2.92
N GLY A 47 -35.97 14.26 3.75
CA GLY A 47 -36.57 14.44 5.07
C GLY A 47 -35.64 15.04 6.13
N ILE A 48 -34.31 14.94 5.93
CA ILE A 48 -33.28 15.38 6.91
C ILE A 48 -32.63 16.70 6.46
N ALA A 49 -32.48 16.91 5.15
CA ALA A 49 -31.90 18.13 4.60
C ALA A 49 -32.67 18.54 3.33
N LYS A 50 -33.63 19.47 3.50
CA LYS A 50 -34.59 19.88 2.47
C LYS A 50 -33.98 20.48 1.19
N ASP A 51 -32.72 20.92 1.24
CA ASP A 51 -32.00 21.55 0.12
C ASP A 51 -30.72 20.78 -0.27
N ALA A 52 -30.54 19.55 0.21
CA ALA A 52 -29.31 18.82 -0.06
C ALA A 52 -29.32 18.22 -1.47
N VAL A 53 -28.42 18.72 -2.32
CA VAL A 53 -28.23 18.24 -3.67
C VAL A 53 -27.37 16.98 -3.65
N SER A 54 -27.84 15.93 -4.32
CA SER A 54 -27.07 14.70 -4.51
C SER A 54 -25.88 14.96 -5.43
N GLU A 55 -24.65 14.82 -4.91
CA GLU A 55 -23.44 15.04 -5.70
C GLU A 55 -22.88 13.72 -6.27
N PRO A 56 -22.66 13.65 -7.60
CA PRO A 56 -21.98 12.53 -8.21
C PRO A 56 -20.48 12.56 -7.85
N TYR A 57 -19.91 11.37 -7.63
CA TYR A 57 -18.48 11.17 -7.42
C TYR A 57 -18.00 9.95 -8.18
N SER A 58 -16.76 9.99 -8.67
CA SER A 58 -16.18 8.88 -9.41
C SER A 58 -15.36 7.96 -8.50
N ILE A 59 -15.43 6.66 -8.76
CA ILE A 59 -14.59 5.65 -8.14
C ILE A 59 -13.77 4.97 -9.23
N GLY A 60 -12.44 5.03 -9.10
CA GLY A 60 -11.53 4.23 -9.91
C GLY A 60 -11.50 2.80 -9.39
N THR A 61 -11.59 1.83 -10.29
CA THR A 61 -11.48 0.41 -9.97
C THR A 61 -10.52 -0.26 -10.93
N PHE A 62 -9.84 -1.29 -10.45
CA PHE A 62 -8.92 -2.07 -11.25
C PHE A 62 -9.22 -3.56 -11.11
N SER A 63 -9.27 -4.24 -12.25
CA SER A 63 -9.46 -5.68 -12.36
C SER A 63 -8.21 -6.29 -12.96
N PHE A 64 -7.66 -7.31 -12.31
CA PHE A 64 -6.52 -8.05 -12.84
C PHE A 64 -6.97 -9.00 -13.95
N GLN A 65 -6.15 -9.16 -15.00
CA GLN A 65 -6.36 -10.19 -16.01
C GLN A 65 -6.10 -11.58 -15.44
N LYS A 66 -6.62 -12.61 -16.12
CA LYS A 66 -6.36 -14.00 -15.77
C LYS A 66 -4.85 -14.27 -15.88
N GLY A 67 -4.24 -14.81 -14.83
CA GLY A 67 -2.80 -15.03 -14.77
C GLY A 67 -1.99 -13.89 -14.16
N CYS A 68 -2.62 -12.76 -13.84
CA CYS A 68 -1.98 -11.62 -13.18
C CYS A 68 -2.35 -11.56 -11.69
N TRP A 69 -1.35 -11.36 -10.83
CA TRP A 69 -1.51 -11.43 -9.38
C TRP A 69 -0.69 -10.34 -8.68
N LEU A 70 -1.03 -10.05 -7.43
CA LEU A 70 -0.19 -9.25 -6.55
C LEU A 70 0.60 -10.17 -5.60
N TYR A 71 1.77 -9.71 -5.19
CA TYR A 71 2.54 -10.37 -4.16
C TYR A 71 3.34 -9.38 -3.34
N PHE A 72 3.80 -9.83 -2.17
CA PHE A 72 4.80 -9.12 -1.40
C PHE A 72 5.74 -10.11 -0.72
N VAL A 73 6.95 -9.64 -0.40
CA VAL A 73 7.95 -10.43 0.32
C VAL A 73 7.89 -10.07 1.80
N ALA A 74 7.93 -11.07 2.68
CA ALA A 74 8.02 -10.88 4.11
C ALA A 74 9.26 -11.59 4.68
N LYS A 75 10.03 -10.86 5.49
CA LYS A 75 11.18 -11.37 6.23
C LYS A 75 10.99 -11.01 7.70
N GLY A 76 11.18 -11.99 8.58
CA GLY A 76 11.01 -11.84 10.01
C GLY A 76 11.16 -13.17 10.73
N SER A 77 10.98 -13.15 12.06
CA SER A 77 10.95 -14.37 12.85
C SER A 77 9.71 -15.22 12.51
N THR A 78 9.78 -16.53 12.77
CA THR A 78 8.64 -17.46 12.57
C THR A 78 7.37 -16.96 13.25
N ARG A 79 7.49 -16.42 14.47
CA ARG A 79 6.36 -15.82 15.20
C ARG A 79 5.72 -14.66 14.43
N ALA A 80 6.53 -13.73 13.92
CA ALA A 80 6.03 -12.57 13.18
C ALA A 80 5.36 -12.99 11.87
N LEU A 81 5.95 -13.95 11.16
CA LEU A 81 5.42 -14.49 9.91
C LEU A 81 4.09 -15.23 10.13
N ASN A 82 3.96 -15.99 11.20
CA ASN A 82 2.69 -16.63 11.58
C ASN A 82 1.60 -15.59 11.87
N MET A 83 1.94 -14.50 12.57
CA MET A 83 1.00 -13.39 12.79
C MET A 83 0.55 -12.74 11.48
N VAL A 84 1.46 -12.54 10.53
CA VAL A 84 1.12 -12.05 9.19
C VAL A 84 0.14 -13.01 8.50
N GLY A 85 0.37 -14.32 8.59
CA GLY A 85 -0.55 -15.33 8.07
C GLY A 85 -1.96 -15.21 8.64
N THR A 86 -2.09 -15.08 9.97
CA THR A 86 -3.39 -14.89 10.63
C THR A 86 -4.09 -13.61 10.18
N ILE A 87 -3.33 -12.51 10.04
CA ILE A 87 -3.88 -11.23 9.57
C ILE A 87 -4.38 -11.35 8.13
N LEU A 88 -3.61 -11.98 7.23
CA LEU A 88 -4.00 -12.19 5.84
C LEU A 88 -5.25 -13.06 5.73
N HIS A 89 -5.33 -14.13 6.52
CA HIS A 89 -6.52 -14.97 6.59
C HIS A 89 -7.78 -14.17 6.93
N SER A 90 -7.70 -13.23 7.87
CA SER A 90 -8.84 -12.36 8.20
C SER A 90 -9.12 -11.31 7.11
N LEU A 91 -8.06 -10.73 6.54
CA LEU A 91 -8.17 -9.69 5.50
C LEU A 91 -8.71 -10.23 4.19
N GLN A 92 -8.52 -11.51 3.86
CA GLN A 92 -9.01 -12.11 2.60
C GLN A 92 -10.54 -11.94 2.45
N TYR A 93 -11.28 -12.08 3.57
CA TYR A 93 -12.73 -11.89 3.63
C TYR A 93 -13.14 -10.42 3.73
N SER A 94 -12.36 -9.66 4.49
CA SER A 94 -12.68 -8.28 4.82
C SER A 94 -12.25 -7.29 3.73
N GLY A 95 -11.33 -7.68 2.85
CA GLY A 95 -10.77 -6.92 1.73
C GLY A 95 -9.62 -5.97 2.09
N LEU A 96 -8.84 -5.59 1.07
CA LEU A 96 -7.79 -4.57 1.10
C LEU A 96 -8.20 -3.33 0.32
N GLY A 97 -7.74 -2.15 0.74
CA GLY A 97 -7.99 -0.90 0.03
C GLY A 97 -9.34 -0.26 0.33
N GLY A 98 -9.86 0.51 -0.64
CA GLY A 98 -11.04 1.35 -0.48
C GLY A 98 -12.37 0.61 -0.67
N LYS A 99 -13.46 1.17 -0.12
CA LYS A 99 -14.86 0.76 -0.37
C LYS A 99 -15.11 -0.76 -0.23
N ARG A 100 -14.46 -1.37 0.77
CA ARG A 100 -14.56 -2.80 1.12
C ARG A 100 -16.00 -3.24 1.41
N THR A 101 -16.79 -2.37 2.01
CA THR A 101 -18.22 -2.60 2.32
C THR A 101 -19.09 -2.75 1.08
N THR A 102 -18.67 -2.22 -0.07
CA THR A 102 -19.37 -2.43 -1.36
C THR A 102 -18.77 -3.59 -2.16
N GLY A 103 -17.97 -4.45 -1.51
CA GLY A 103 -17.46 -5.70 -2.05
C GLY A 103 -16.11 -5.63 -2.76
N TYR A 104 -15.42 -4.49 -2.77
CA TYR A 104 -14.09 -4.38 -3.41
C TYR A 104 -12.97 -4.92 -2.52
N GLY A 105 -11.86 -5.33 -3.14
CA GLY A 105 -10.61 -5.63 -2.43
C GLY A 105 -10.50 -7.00 -1.79
N ARG A 106 -11.51 -7.87 -1.92
CA ARG A 106 -11.41 -9.28 -1.47
C ARG A 106 -10.42 -10.05 -2.32
N PHE A 107 -9.71 -10.96 -1.69
CA PHE A 107 -8.65 -11.74 -2.32
C PHE A 107 -8.60 -13.13 -1.69
N THR A 108 -7.84 -14.02 -2.33
CA THR A 108 -7.32 -15.25 -1.74
C THR A 108 -5.81 -15.18 -1.77
N TYR A 109 -5.15 -15.94 -0.90
CA TYR A 109 -3.69 -15.91 -0.82
C TYR A 109 -3.09 -17.29 -0.62
N GLU A 110 -1.82 -17.38 -0.98
CA GLU A 110 -0.97 -18.53 -0.79
C GLU A 110 0.35 -18.04 -0.20
N VAL A 111 0.95 -18.86 0.67
CA VAL A 111 2.30 -18.59 1.16
C VAL A 111 3.22 -19.57 0.46
N VAL A 112 4.19 -19.04 -0.27
CA VAL A 112 5.11 -19.85 -1.07
C VAL A 112 6.54 -19.56 -0.62
N GLU A 113 7.38 -20.57 -0.65
CA GLU A 113 8.83 -20.39 -0.53
C GLU A 113 9.45 -20.67 -1.90
N GLU A 114 9.66 -19.62 -2.68
CA GLU A 114 10.21 -19.77 -4.03
C GLU A 114 11.74 -19.65 -4.04
N ALA A 115 12.39 -20.69 -4.57
CA ALA A 115 13.84 -20.79 -4.69
C ALA A 115 14.50 -19.61 -5.45
N PRO A 116 13.92 -19.07 -6.55
CA PRO A 116 14.51 -17.92 -7.24
C PRO A 116 14.69 -16.69 -6.33
N PHE A 117 13.67 -16.35 -5.52
CA PHE A 117 13.79 -15.23 -4.58
C PHE A 117 14.83 -15.51 -3.51
N LEU A 118 14.90 -16.74 -2.99
CA LEU A 118 15.93 -17.14 -2.03
C LEU A 118 17.34 -17.03 -2.63
N THR A 119 17.52 -17.30 -3.93
CA THR A 119 18.81 -17.09 -4.61
C THR A 119 19.12 -15.61 -4.81
N LEU A 120 18.13 -14.80 -5.18
CA LEU A 120 18.26 -13.35 -5.33
C LEU A 120 18.68 -12.69 -4.00
N PHE A 121 18.05 -13.04 -2.88
CA PHE A 121 18.42 -12.53 -1.55
C PHE A 121 19.76 -13.01 -1.01
N LYS A 122 20.41 -13.98 -1.68
CA LYS A 122 21.75 -14.47 -1.34
C LYS A 122 22.86 -13.84 -2.19
N ARG A 123 22.51 -13.14 -3.27
CA ARG A 123 23.50 -12.44 -4.10
C ARG A 123 24.07 -11.28 -3.31
N LYS A 124 25.37 -11.05 -3.47
CA LYS A 124 26.05 -9.87 -2.96
C LYS A 124 26.40 -8.96 -4.11
N GLY A 125 25.83 -7.77 -4.07
CA GLY A 125 25.96 -6.74 -5.09
C GLY A 125 26.96 -5.66 -4.70
N THR A 126 27.22 -4.73 -5.62
CA THR A 126 27.89 -3.46 -5.26
C THR A 126 26.87 -2.34 -5.01
N ARG A 127 25.59 -2.58 -5.32
CA ARG A 127 24.50 -1.62 -5.15
C ARG A 127 23.28 -2.31 -4.57
N ASP A 128 22.49 -1.55 -3.84
CA ASP A 128 21.25 -2.06 -3.26
C ASP A 128 20.04 -1.35 -3.87
N ILE A 129 19.03 -2.15 -4.24
CA ILE A 129 17.74 -1.66 -4.70
C ILE A 129 16.71 -1.85 -3.61
N TRP A 130 15.82 -0.87 -3.49
CA TRP A 130 14.71 -0.94 -2.56
C TRP A 130 13.45 -1.56 -3.14
N LEU A 131 12.89 -2.53 -2.42
CA LEU A 131 11.63 -3.18 -2.78
C LEU A 131 10.42 -2.63 -2.03
N SER A 132 10.63 -1.81 -1.00
CA SER A 132 9.57 -1.18 -0.21
C SER A 132 9.54 0.34 -0.39
N SER A 133 8.40 0.95 -0.04
CA SER A 133 8.37 2.39 0.19
C SER A 133 8.81 2.65 1.63
N ALA A 134 9.83 3.48 1.80
CA ALA A 134 10.46 3.66 3.09
C ALA A 134 11.01 5.08 3.26
N MET A 135 11.36 5.43 4.50
CA MET A 135 11.80 6.77 4.88
C MET A 135 12.87 6.66 5.97
N ALA A 136 13.88 7.50 5.84
CA ALA A 136 14.99 7.59 6.76
C ALA A 136 14.53 8.12 8.12
N LYS A 137 15.17 7.64 9.18
CA LYS A 137 15.07 8.23 10.51
C LYS A 137 15.93 9.49 10.59
N ASP A 138 15.68 10.31 11.60
CA ASP A 138 16.43 11.56 11.81
C ASP A 138 17.93 11.33 12.08
N ASP A 139 18.30 10.16 12.63
CA ASP A 139 19.68 9.75 12.90
C ASP A 139 20.40 9.14 11.69
N GLU A 140 19.71 8.93 10.56
CA GLU A 140 20.26 8.37 9.30
C GLU A 140 20.73 9.49 8.35
N TRP A 141 21.41 10.49 8.90
CA TRP A 141 21.89 11.69 8.20
C TRP A 141 22.90 11.40 7.09
N HIS A 142 23.56 10.23 7.13
CA HIS A 142 24.55 9.80 6.16
C HIS A 142 24.00 9.67 4.73
N LEU A 143 22.67 9.66 4.57
CA LEU A 143 21.96 9.67 3.29
C LEU A 143 21.92 11.03 2.60
N SER A 144 22.30 12.11 3.30
CA SER A 144 22.45 13.44 2.69
C SER A 144 23.70 13.54 1.80
N GLU A 145 24.58 12.56 1.88
CA GLU A 145 25.80 12.44 1.08
C GLU A 145 25.64 11.33 0.02
N GLY A 146 26.34 11.46 -1.12
CA GLY A 146 26.42 10.45 -2.18
C GLY A 146 25.51 10.69 -3.40
N ASP A 147 25.68 9.85 -4.43
CA ASP A 147 24.82 9.87 -5.65
C ASP A 147 23.55 9.03 -5.42
N ASN A 148 22.58 9.62 -4.74
CA ASN A 148 21.30 8.97 -4.42
C ASN A 148 20.24 9.31 -5.48
N ARG A 149 19.54 8.30 -6.01
CA ARG A 149 18.50 8.45 -7.04
C ARG A 149 17.17 7.91 -6.54
N PHE A 150 16.26 8.81 -6.19
CA PHE A 150 14.99 8.44 -5.59
C PHE A 150 13.84 9.30 -6.09
N ILE A 151 12.62 8.76 -5.91
CA ILE A 151 11.38 9.51 -6.12
C ILE A 151 10.73 9.70 -4.76
N LEU A 152 10.52 10.95 -4.35
CA LEU A 152 9.78 11.26 -3.14
C LEU A 152 8.26 11.16 -3.40
N GLN A 153 7.56 10.42 -2.55
CA GLN A 153 6.14 10.15 -2.65
C GLN A 153 5.41 10.68 -1.42
N LYS A 154 4.42 11.54 -1.64
CA LYS A 154 3.53 12.00 -0.58
C LYS A 154 2.52 10.92 -0.20
N ARG A 155 2.44 10.61 1.08
CA ARG A 155 1.52 9.64 1.71
C ARG A 155 0.60 10.37 2.69
N SER A 156 -0.49 10.90 2.15
CA SER A 156 -1.55 11.55 2.95
C SER A 156 -2.71 10.59 3.24
N GLY A 157 -3.77 11.11 3.86
CA GLY A 157 -5.06 10.45 3.99
C GLY A 157 -5.73 10.79 5.32
N PHE A 158 -6.84 10.11 5.59
CA PHE A 158 -7.57 10.23 6.85
C PHE A 158 -7.29 9.02 7.76
N VAL A 159 -7.53 9.18 9.06
CA VAL A 159 -7.46 8.08 10.02
C VAL A 159 -8.79 7.33 9.98
N GLN A 160 -8.72 6.03 9.67
CA GLN A 160 -9.91 5.17 9.65
C GLN A 160 -10.04 4.48 11.01
N SER A 161 -10.60 5.18 11.98
CA SER A 161 -10.89 4.65 13.31
C SER A 161 -12.05 5.43 13.93
N PHE A 162 -13.04 4.70 14.44
CA PHE A 162 -14.19 5.29 15.12
C PHE A 162 -13.84 5.83 16.51
N THR A 163 -12.72 5.39 17.08
CA THR A 163 -12.27 5.76 18.42
C THR A 163 -11.15 6.79 18.42
N TYR A 164 -10.68 7.23 17.24
CA TYR A 164 -9.56 8.18 17.14
C TYR A 164 -9.96 9.60 17.53
N SER A 165 -11.13 10.07 17.08
CA SER A 165 -11.68 11.40 17.35
C SER A 165 -13.17 11.46 17.02
N ASN A 166 -13.90 12.40 17.64
CA ASN A 166 -15.34 12.61 17.38
C ASN A 166 -15.64 13.03 15.92
N THR A 167 -14.66 13.59 15.22
CA THR A 167 -14.75 14.00 13.82
C THR A 167 -13.71 13.30 12.98
N LEU A 168 -13.92 13.19 11.67
CA LEU A 168 -12.94 12.62 10.75
C LEU A 168 -11.69 13.52 10.69
N LYS A 169 -10.55 12.99 11.10
CA LYS A 169 -9.28 13.72 11.14
C LYS A 169 -8.29 13.23 10.07
N LYS A 170 -7.67 14.20 9.40
CA LYS A 170 -6.55 13.94 8.49
C LYS A 170 -5.31 13.58 9.32
N LYS A 171 -4.61 12.51 8.93
CA LYS A 171 -3.28 12.19 9.48
C LYS A 171 -2.24 13.13 8.87
N ARG A 172 -1.11 13.31 9.56
CA ARG A 172 -0.02 14.15 9.07
C ARG A 172 0.46 13.65 7.71
N ASP A 173 0.70 14.59 6.79
CA ASP A 173 1.27 14.26 5.50
C ASP A 173 2.68 13.72 5.74
N PHE A 174 2.95 12.53 5.22
CA PHE A 174 4.24 11.85 5.38
C PHE A 174 4.86 11.63 4.01
N TYR A 175 6.15 11.85 3.88
CA TYR A 175 6.86 11.61 2.63
C TYR A 175 7.64 10.30 2.75
N THR A 176 7.68 9.52 1.68
CA THR A 176 8.47 8.29 1.60
C THR A 176 9.20 8.26 0.28
N PHE A 177 10.37 7.66 0.24
CA PHE A 177 10.98 7.28 -1.02
C PHE A 177 10.16 6.15 -1.67
N ALA A 178 10.07 6.16 -2.99
CA ALA A 178 9.42 5.12 -3.77
C ALA A 178 10.22 3.81 -3.75
N ALA A 179 9.53 2.67 -3.83
CA ALA A 179 10.19 1.42 -4.21
C ALA A 179 10.89 1.60 -5.57
N GLY A 180 12.06 1.00 -5.74
CA GLY A 180 12.96 1.20 -6.89
C GLY A 180 13.94 2.36 -6.75
N SER A 181 13.90 3.12 -5.65
CA SER A 181 14.93 4.12 -5.34
C SER A 181 16.28 3.44 -5.07
N VAL A 182 17.37 4.12 -5.42
CA VAL A 182 18.75 3.65 -5.29
C VAL A 182 19.53 4.61 -4.40
N PHE A 183 20.22 4.06 -3.40
CA PHE A 183 21.08 4.81 -2.49
C PHE A 183 22.46 4.17 -2.45
N GLU A 184 23.48 4.98 -2.23
CA GLU A 184 24.86 4.50 -2.09
C GLU A 184 25.09 3.81 -0.74
N LYS A 185 24.45 4.32 0.32
CA LYS A 185 24.55 3.77 1.67
C LYS A 185 23.20 3.21 2.11
N GLN A 186 23.22 2.03 2.76
CA GLN A 186 22.03 1.44 3.35
C GLN A 186 21.54 2.25 4.55
N PHE A 187 20.25 2.09 4.84
CA PHE A 187 19.58 2.59 6.03
C PHE A 187 18.42 1.68 6.42
N GLU A 188 17.98 1.74 7.66
CA GLU A 188 16.97 0.86 8.22
C GLU A 188 15.55 1.41 7.98
N GLY A 189 15.39 2.72 8.08
CA GLY A 189 14.09 3.37 8.15
C GLY A 189 13.28 2.91 9.36
N GLY A 190 12.00 3.27 9.40
CA GLY A 190 11.25 3.21 10.66
C GLY A 190 9.76 2.96 10.56
N ILE A 191 9.15 2.94 11.74
CA ILE A 191 7.70 3.04 11.92
C ILE A 191 7.46 4.41 12.54
N PHE A 192 6.77 5.28 11.80
CA PHE A 192 6.60 6.68 12.18
C PHE A 192 5.16 6.92 12.64
N ASP A 193 4.99 7.64 13.75
CA ASP A 193 3.67 8.09 14.16
C ASP A 193 3.25 9.30 13.31
N VAL A 194 2.21 9.12 12.50
CA VAL A 194 1.59 10.15 11.66
C VAL A 194 0.27 10.64 12.25
N SER A 195 0.00 10.35 13.53
CA SER A 195 -1.12 10.91 14.27
C SER A 195 -1.02 12.43 14.39
N SER A 196 -2.15 13.02 14.74
CA SER A 196 -2.33 14.45 15.03
C SER A 196 -2.65 14.65 16.52
N GLY A 197 -2.15 13.77 17.38
CA GLY A 197 -2.30 13.85 18.84
C GLY A 197 -3.69 13.56 19.40
N CYS A 198 -4.47 12.69 18.75
CA CYS A 198 -5.80 12.28 19.24
C CYS A 198 -5.70 11.00 20.11
N ASN A 199 -6.77 10.20 20.18
CA ASN A 199 -6.93 9.18 21.21
C ASN A 199 -5.95 8.00 21.15
N HIS A 200 -5.33 7.73 19.99
CA HIS A 200 -4.34 6.67 19.85
C HIS A 200 -3.34 7.00 18.73
N PRO A 201 -2.12 6.46 18.76
CA PRO A 201 -1.13 6.68 17.70
C PRO A 201 -1.60 6.09 16.36
N VAL A 202 -1.04 6.60 15.27
CA VAL A 202 -1.34 6.15 13.91
C VAL A 202 -0.03 5.90 13.19
N TYR A 203 0.32 4.63 13.01
CA TYR A 203 1.63 4.26 12.51
C TYR A 203 1.69 4.17 10.98
N ARG A 204 2.81 4.62 10.43
CA ARG A 204 3.21 4.39 9.05
C ARG A 204 4.44 3.49 9.03
N TYR A 205 4.30 2.31 8.42
CA TYR A 205 5.43 1.46 8.11
C TYR A 205 6.22 2.07 6.95
N ALA A 206 7.50 2.37 7.20
CA ALA A 206 8.42 2.91 6.22
C ALA A 206 9.83 2.33 6.44
N LYS A 207 9.90 1.03 6.81
CA LYS A 207 11.17 0.31 6.93
C LYS A 207 11.67 -0.13 5.56
N ALA A 208 12.98 0.00 5.43
CA ALA A 208 13.76 -0.44 4.30
C ALA A 208 13.63 -1.95 4.04
N PHE A 209 13.40 -2.35 2.78
CA PHE A 209 13.53 -3.74 2.36
C PHE A 209 14.54 -3.82 1.21
N TRP A 210 15.75 -4.25 1.56
CA TRP A 210 16.90 -4.27 0.66
C TRP A 210 16.96 -5.55 -0.18
N LEU A 211 17.36 -5.37 -1.44
CA LEU A 211 17.84 -6.40 -2.32
C LEU A 211 19.19 -5.95 -2.88
N GLU A 212 20.25 -6.67 -2.54
CA GLU A 212 21.58 -6.43 -3.10
C GLU A 212 21.62 -6.93 -4.56
N VAL A 213 22.17 -6.13 -5.48
CA VAL A 213 22.22 -6.42 -6.94
C VAL A 213 23.64 -6.30 -7.49
#